data_AF-A0A1H1GHE3-F1
#
_entry.id   AF-A0A1H1GHE3-F1
#
_cell.length_a   1.000
_cell.length_b   1.000
_cell.length_c   1.000
_cell.angle_alpha   90.00
_cell.angle_beta   90.00
_cell.angle_gamma   90.00
#
_symmetry.space_group_name_H-M   'P 1'
#
loop_
_entity.id
_entity.type
_entity.pdbx_description
1 polymer ?
#
loop_
_entity_poly.entity_id
_entity_poly.type
_entity_poly.pdbx_seq_one_letter_code
_entity_poly.pdbx_strand_id
1 'polypeptide(L)'
;MTDADTTELAPTDAAPPRSNWRPTRTSVAFVALATALVGAALTASTGLWNAVLPAVVGAGVLAAAVALAEADAYRPLTRAVAAALLLPAGAGLVAGVGYALSKQISGTLPVGSVFVVVALAVAAFGAAAGARAVVSADALGSAASVGIVVTAFAAAVFLPLAAAPVVGEFAETLYLPVLVPDPVPAAEFPGALLGGVARYLLDPTHEGPHLFSFGLVCYVAAFGLWSALRAFPVADLLSPDDPDSARRVVDPVRAFAGVCSRWGPAALFALAVLTLSPGGFEFVPSAVLRAVSDLASVSALRALLFVGGGVCLLLAAGSLTVRRLHAATARDAAETGAPFVTALAVVAAIFAFRGQLLSALVSTVADVLPGELAATFRTHTVAVVEFYGPEVVLLGVAVCLLLAASVAVVTVYVAVVAGAVTDRATGAAFAGGGVFVAAAVASTLGAGTALVLAGLVAGLVVRDAGAHGSTLGTEVGRTAPTRRSELVHLGASLSVGVVGAAAAVGLRGVVQSVPSVSTGVVPVALGAAFLGVVLFAAALR
;
A
#
# COMPACT_ATOMS: atom_id res chain seq x y z
N MET A 1 43.06 -50.93 32.57
CA MET A 1 43.00 -49.60 33.23
C MET A 1 43.38 -48.58 32.18
N THR A 2 42.39 -48.10 31.44
CA THR A 2 42.48 -46.95 30.55
C THR A 2 41.16 -46.26 30.72
N ASP A 3 41.19 -45.19 31.52
CA ASP A 3 40.09 -44.26 31.74
C ASP A 3 39.59 -43.79 30.39
N ALA A 4 38.40 -44.26 30.03
CA ALA A 4 37.63 -43.62 28.98
C ALA A 4 37.12 -42.31 29.58
N ASP A 5 37.70 -41.20 29.15
CA ASP A 5 37.18 -39.85 29.34
C ASP A 5 35.74 -39.81 28.82
N THR A 6 34.79 -40.15 29.70
CA THR A 6 33.42 -39.68 29.61
C THR A 6 33.49 -38.20 29.91
N THR A 7 33.84 -37.41 28.89
CA THR A 7 33.61 -35.98 28.91
C THR A 7 32.11 -35.82 29.05
N GLU A 8 31.66 -35.60 30.29
CA GLU A 8 30.35 -35.09 30.61
C GLU A 8 30.11 -33.91 29.68
N LEU A 9 29.27 -34.12 28.67
CA LEU A 9 28.58 -33.03 28.00
C LEU A 9 27.68 -32.42 29.07
N ALA A 10 28.25 -31.52 29.86
CA ALA A 10 27.49 -30.66 30.74
C ALA A 10 26.35 -30.08 29.89
N PRO A 11 25.08 -30.36 30.21
CA PRO A 11 23.97 -29.72 29.53
C PRO A 11 24.12 -28.24 29.91
N THR A 12 24.69 -27.45 29.02
CA THR A 12 24.64 -26.02 29.15
C THR A 12 23.19 -25.65 28.94
N ASP A 13 22.43 -25.53 30.03
CA ASP A 13 21.11 -24.90 30.15
C ASP A 13 21.12 -23.41 29.70
N ALA A 14 22.19 -22.97 29.04
CA ALA A 14 22.28 -21.68 28.40
C ALA A 14 21.31 -21.67 27.22
N ALA A 15 20.22 -20.91 27.38
CA ALA A 15 19.28 -20.62 26.30
C ALA A 15 20.06 -20.25 25.01
N PRO A 16 19.67 -20.79 23.84
CA PRO A 16 20.40 -20.55 22.61
C PRO A 16 20.51 -19.04 22.33
N PRO A 17 21.63 -18.57 21.75
CA PRO A 17 21.80 -17.15 21.46
C PRO A 17 20.66 -16.65 20.58
N ARG A 18 20.19 -15.42 20.82
CA ARG A 18 19.02 -14.83 20.12
C ARG A 18 19.12 -14.86 18.59
N SER A 19 20.33 -14.88 18.03
CA SER A 19 20.58 -15.06 16.59
C SER A 19 20.05 -16.39 16.03
N ASN A 20 19.83 -17.39 16.89
CA ASN A 20 19.26 -18.69 16.56
C ASN A 20 17.73 -18.78 16.77
N TRP A 21 17.07 -17.73 17.26
CA TRP A 21 15.61 -17.69 17.47
C TRP A 21 14.88 -17.44 16.14
N ARG A 22 14.94 -18.43 15.26
CA ARG A 22 14.32 -18.41 13.93
C ARG A 22 13.62 -19.75 13.68
N PRO A 23 12.62 -19.80 12.78
CA PRO A 23 11.96 -21.04 12.41
C PRO A 23 12.98 -22.11 12.00
N THR A 24 12.72 -23.36 12.39
CA THR A 24 13.60 -24.49 12.09
C THR A 24 13.75 -24.70 10.58
N ARG A 25 14.91 -25.21 10.14
CA ARG A 25 15.21 -25.36 8.70
C ARG A 25 14.23 -26.32 8.01
N THR A 26 13.81 -27.36 8.72
CA THR A 26 12.89 -28.40 8.27
C THR A 26 11.48 -27.84 8.06
N SER A 27 10.96 -27.07 9.01
CA SER A 27 9.68 -26.36 8.85
C SER A 27 9.72 -25.35 7.69
N VAL A 28 10.77 -24.53 7.58
CA VAL A 28 10.93 -23.59 6.45
C VAL A 28 10.96 -24.31 5.09
N ALA A 29 11.72 -25.40 5.00
CA ALA A 29 11.80 -26.18 3.77
C ALA A 29 10.45 -26.81 3.41
N PHE A 30 9.73 -27.34 4.40
CA PHE A 30 8.40 -27.90 4.20
C PHE A 30 7.40 -26.83 3.74
N VAL A 31 7.32 -25.69 4.42
CA VAL A 31 6.44 -24.57 4.06
C VAL A 31 6.71 -24.11 2.62
N ALA A 32 7.98 -23.86 2.28
CA ALA A 32 8.35 -23.43 0.93
C ALA A 32 8.00 -24.47 -0.13
N LEU A 33 8.33 -25.75 0.12
CA LEU A 33 8.11 -26.84 -0.84
C LEU A 33 6.62 -27.14 -1.02
N ALA A 34 5.85 -27.24 0.07
CA ALA A 34 4.42 -27.49 0.00
C ALA A 34 3.67 -26.34 -0.68
N THR A 35 3.98 -25.08 -0.34
CA THR A 35 3.40 -23.91 -1.01
C THR A 35 3.75 -23.89 -2.50
N ALA A 36 5.01 -24.17 -2.87
CA ALA A 36 5.43 -24.19 -4.27
C ALA A 36 4.76 -25.32 -5.07
N LEU A 37 4.74 -26.55 -4.54
CA LEU A 37 4.17 -27.71 -5.24
C LEU A 37 2.65 -27.57 -5.43
N VAL A 38 1.93 -27.19 -4.38
CA VAL A 38 0.48 -27.02 -4.46
C VAL A 38 0.12 -25.80 -5.28
N GLY A 39 0.85 -24.68 -5.13
CA GLY A 39 0.67 -23.50 -5.96
C GLY A 39 0.90 -23.78 -7.44
N ALA A 40 1.94 -24.54 -7.79
CA ALA A 40 2.20 -24.98 -9.16
C ALA A 40 1.09 -25.90 -9.70
N ALA A 41 0.63 -26.86 -8.90
CA ALA A 41 -0.45 -27.76 -9.29
C ALA A 41 -1.77 -27.00 -9.53
N LEU A 42 -2.13 -26.06 -8.64
CA LEU A 42 -3.29 -25.20 -8.79
C LEU A 42 -3.16 -24.33 -10.05
N THR A 43 -2.02 -23.66 -10.24
CA THR A 43 -1.76 -22.82 -11.41
C THR A 43 -1.84 -23.58 -12.72
N ALA A 44 -1.30 -24.80 -12.76
CA ALA A 44 -1.39 -25.68 -13.92
C ALA A 44 -2.83 -26.11 -14.20
N SER A 45 -3.59 -26.45 -13.17
CA SER A 45 -5.00 -26.87 -13.33
C SER A 45 -5.92 -25.73 -13.80
N THR A 46 -5.61 -24.49 -13.46
CA THR A 46 -6.42 -23.32 -13.83
C THR A 46 -5.90 -22.58 -15.07
N GLY A 47 -4.75 -22.99 -15.63
CA GLY A 47 -4.14 -22.33 -16.79
C GLY A 47 -3.64 -20.90 -16.54
N LEU A 48 -3.31 -20.54 -15.29
CA LEU A 48 -3.04 -19.16 -14.89
C LEU A 48 -1.54 -18.79 -14.85
N TRP A 49 -0.66 -19.56 -15.50
CA TRP A 49 0.80 -19.38 -15.42
C TRP A 49 1.27 -17.96 -15.73
N ASN A 50 0.73 -17.34 -16.78
CA ASN A 50 1.10 -15.99 -17.22
C ASN A 50 0.76 -14.91 -16.18
N ALA A 51 -0.25 -15.15 -15.34
CA ALA A 51 -0.65 -14.23 -14.29
C ALA A 51 0.05 -14.53 -12.94
N VAL A 52 0.13 -15.81 -12.58
CA VAL A 52 0.68 -16.23 -11.29
C VAL A 52 2.19 -16.00 -11.22
N LEU A 53 2.94 -16.29 -12.28
CA LEU A 53 4.40 -16.19 -12.27
C LEU A 53 4.91 -14.78 -11.95
N PRO A 54 4.48 -13.70 -12.64
CA PRO A 54 4.90 -12.34 -12.29
C PRO A 54 4.42 -11.93 -10.89
N ALA A 55 3.22 -12.33 -10.46
CA ALA A 55 2.71 -12.01 -9.12
C ALA A 55 3.53 -12.69 -8.01
N VAL A 56 3.88 -13.97 -8.18
CA VAL A 56 4.71 -14.75 -7.24
C VAL A 56 6.13 -14.19 -7.19
N VAL A 57 6.71 -13.82 -8.34
CA VAL A 57 8.03 -13.15 -8.38
C VAL A 57 7.96 -11.80 -7.66
N GLY A 58 6.95 -10.97 -7.95
CA GLY A 58 6.75 -9.68 -7.28
C GLY A 58 6.58 -9.82 -5.76
N ALA A 59 5.81 -10.83 -5.32
CA ALA A 59 5.64 -11.16 -3.91
C ALA A 59 6.95 -11.60 -3.23
N GLY A 60 7.78 -12.40 -3.91
CA GLY A 60 9.10 -12.79 -3.42
C GLY A 60 10.05 -11.60 -3.31
N VAL A 61 10.04 -10.70 -4.30
CA VAL A 61 10.81 -9.44 -4.27
C VAL A 61 10.33 -8.53 -3.14
N LEU A 62 9.01 -8.46 -2.89
CA LEU A 62 8.45 -7.72 -1.77
C LEU A 62 8.93 -8.28 -0.42
N ALA A 63 8.92 -9.61 -0.25
CA ALA A 63 9.46 -10.25 0.94
C ALA A 63 10.96 -9.94 1.15
N ALA A 64 11.73 -9.87 0.05
CA ALA A 64 13.13 -9.45 0.11
C ALA A 64 13.30 -7.98 0.48
N ALA A 65 12.43 -7.09 -0.01
CA ALA A 65 12.42 -5.67 0.37
C ALA A 65 12.13 -5.50 1.87
N VAL A 66 11.13 -6.20 2.41
CA VAL A 66 10.85 -6.21 3.86
C VAL A 66 12.05 -6.74 4.65
N ALA A 67 12.67 -7.83 4.17
CA ALA A 67 13.89 -8.40 4.78
C ALA A 67 15.07 -7.42 4.86
N LEU A 68 15.25 -6.61 3.82
CA LEU A 68 16.33 -5.62 3.77
C LEU A 68 15.99 -4.37 4.58
N ALA A 69 14.72 -3.99 4.68
CA ALA A 69 14.29 -2.82 5.45
C ALA A 69 14.53 -2.98 6.97
N GLU A 70 14.54 -4.21 7.49
CA GLU A 70 14.86 -4.51 8.89
C GLU A 70 16.36 -4.73 9.14
N ALA A 71 17.15 -5.03 8.10
CA ALA A 71 18.53 -5.47 8.26
C ALA A 71 19.42 -4.41 8.95
N ASP A 72 19.98 -4.76 10.12
CA ASP A 72 20.86 -3.90 10.91
C ASP A 72 22.25 -3.70 10.29
N ALA A 73 22.73 -4.70 9.53
CA ALA A 73 24.01 -4.60 8.84
C ALA A 73 23.88 -3.68 7.62
N TYR A 74 24.71 -2.63 7.55
CA TYR A 74 24.70 -1.65 6.45
C TYR A 74 23.34 -0.99 6.20
N ARG A 75 22.60 -0.62 7.27
CA ARG A 75 21.27 0.03 7.23
C ARG A 75 21.00 1.01 6.07
N PRO A 76 21.87 2.01 5.76
CA PRO A 76 21.58 2.93 4.66
C PRO A 76 21.55 2.20 3.30
N LEU A 77 22.48 1.27 3.06
CA LEU A 77 22.53 0.48 1.83
C LEU A 77 21.32 -0.47 1.75
N THR A 78 21.01 -1.17 2.83
CA THR A 78 19.90 -2.14 2.85
C THR A 78 18.55 -1.45 2.65
N ARG A 79 18.33 -0.27 3.23
CA ARG A 79 17.14 0.56 2.97
C ARG A 79 17.09 1.11 1.55
N ALA A 80 18.22 1.54 0.98
CA ALA A 80 18.29 1.98 -0.42
C ALA A 80 17.91 0.83 -1.38
N VAL A 81 18.43 -0.38 -1.12
CA VAL A 81 18.09 -1.58 -1.91
C VAL A 81 16.64 -1.99 -1.68
N ALA A 82 16.14 -1.95 -0.44
CA ALA A 82 14.73 -2.22 -0.14
C ALA A 82 13.80 -1.28 -0.93
N ALA A 83 14.09 0.03 -0.92
CA ALA A 83 13.40 1.03 -1.73
C ALA A 83 13.44 0.69 -3.23
N ALA A 84 14.59 0.24 -3.74
CA ALA A 84 14.77 -0.08 -5.15
C ALA A 84 13.97 -1.32 -5.56
N LEU A 85 13.82 -2.28 -4.65
CA LEU A 85 13.04 -3.51 -4.86
C LEU A 85 11.52 -3.29 -4.82
N LEU A 86 11.03 -2.20 -4.23
CA LEU A 86 9.58 -1.92 -4.20
C LEU A 86 9.00 -1.70 -5.60
N LEU A 87 9.75 -1.09 -6.51
CA LEU A 87 9.30 -0.86 -7.89
C LEU A 87 9.09 -2.19 -8.66
N PRO A 88 10.08 -3.11 -8.75
CA PRO A 88 9.87 -4.42 -9.38
C PRO A 88 8.89 -5.32 -8.60
N ALA A 89 8.80 -5.18 -7.28
CA ALA A 89 7.76 -5.87 -6.50
C ALA A 89 6.35 -5.42 -6.93
N GLY A 90 6.13 -4.11 -6.98
CA GLY A 90 4.89 -3.51 -7.48
C GLY A 90 4.61 -3.91 -8.93
N ALA A 91 5.62 -3.88 -9.80
CA ALA A 91 5.53 -4.31 -11.19
C ALA A 91 5.03 -5.76 -11.31
N GLY A 92 5.63 -6.70 -10.57
CA GLY A 92 5.22 -8.11 -10.61
C GLY A 92 3.79 -8.33 -10.11
N LEU A 93 3.43 -7.68 -9.00
CA LEU A 93 2.07 -7.75 -8.44
C LEU A 93 1.03 -7.18 -9.41
N VAL A 94 1.25 -5.96 -9.92
CA VAL A 94 0.32 -5.29 -10.85
C VAL A 94 0.27 -6.03 -12.18
N ALA A 95 1.38 -6.53 -12.70
CA ALA A 95 1.40 -7.31 -13.95
C ALA A 95 0.57 -8.59 -13.81
N GLY A 96 0.75 -9.36 -12.74
CA GLY A 96 0.01 -10.60 -12.55
C GLY A 96 -1.48 -10.39 -12.27
N VAL A 97 -1.80 -9.50 -11.32
CA VAL A 97 -3.20 -9.17 -10.97
C VAL A 97 -3.90 -8.46 -12.12
N GLY A 98 -3.23 -7.50 -12.76
CA GLY A 98 -3.72 -6.76 -13.90
C GLY A 98 -3.99 -7.68 -15.10
N TYR A 99 -3.07 -8.59 -15.43
CA TYR A 99 -3.27 -9.58 -16.49
C TYR A 99 -4.52 -10.43 -16.24
N ALA A 100 -4.66 -10.98 -15.02
CA ALA A 100 -5.82 -11.79 -14.66
C ALA A 100 -7.12 -10.98 -14.71
N LEU A 101 -7.10 -9.74 -14.23
CA LEU A 101 -8.26 -8.86 -14.21
C LEU A 101 -8.68 -8.46 -15.62
N SER A 102 -7.75 -8.04 -16.47
CA SER A 102 -8.02 -7.69 -17.87
C SER A 102 -8.61 -8.86 -18.64
N LYS A 103 -8.05 -10.07 -18.49
CA LYS A 103 -8.56 -11.28 -19.13
C LYS A 103 -9.91 -11.73 -18.56
N GLN A 104 -10.17 -11.49 -17.27
CA GLN A 104 -11.47 -11.75 -16.66
C GLN A 104 -12.55 -10.77 -17.17
N ILE A 105 -12.23 -9.49 -17.27
CA ILE A 105 -13.13 -8.46 -17.82
C ILE A 105 -13.44 -8.73 -19.29
N SER A 106 -12.46 -9.23 -20.06
CA SER A 106 -12.66 -9.61 -21.46
C SER A 106 -13.41 -10.93 -21.65
N GLY A 107 -13.82 -11.61 -20.56
CA GLY A 107 -14.50 -12.91 -20.60
C GLY A 107 -13.61 -14.10 -20.97
N THR A 108 -12.29 -13.91 -21.10
CA THR A 108 -11.34 -14.97 -21.49
C THR A 108 -10.89 -15.82 -20.30
N LEU A 109 -10.95 -15.27 -19.09
CA LEU A 109 -10.72 -16.01 -17.85
C LEU A 109 -12.00 -16.06 -17.01
N PRO A 110 -12.26 -17.18 -16.30
CA PRO A 110 -13.43 -17.31 -15.45
C PRO A 110 -13.38 -16.36 -14.24
N VAL A 111 -14.57 -15.97 -13.76
CA VAL A 111 -14.73 -15.18 -12.53
C VAL A 111 -14.16 -15.97 -11.36
N GLY A 112 -13.16 -15.39 -10.69
CA GLY A 112 -12.39 -16.08 -9.65
C GLY A 112 -10.88 -16.10 -9.90
N SER A 113 -10.46 -15.95 -11.16
CA SER A 113 -9.05 -16.05 -11.57
C SER A 113 -8.14 -15.04 -10.85
N VAL A 114 -8.60 -13.80 -10.70
CA VAL A 114 -7.87 -12.76 -9.96
C VAL A 114 -7.63 -13.16 -8.50
N PHE A 115 -8.62 -13.76 -7.84
CA PHE A 115 -8.49 -14.17 -6.44
C PHE A 115 -7.50 -15.31 -6.26
N VAL A 116 -7.42 -16.26 -7.20
CA VAL A 116 -6.39 -17.30 -7.18
C VAL A 116 -5.00 -16.69 -7.32
N VAL A 117 -4.80 -15.74 -8.23
CA VAL A 117 -3.51 -15.05 -8.43
C VAL A 117 -3.10 -14.28 -7.19
N VAL A 118 -4.00 -13.49 -6.60
CA VAL A 118 -3.74 -12.75 -5.36
C VAL A 118 -3.42 -13.71 -4.21
N ALA A 119 -4.21 -14.78 -4.05
CA ALA A 119 -4.00 -15.76 -2.99
C ALA A 119 -2.66 -16.50 -3.10
N LEU A 120 -2.24 -16.87 -4.32
CA LEU A 120 -0.93 -17.46 -4.56
C LEU A 120 0.22 -16.47 -4.39
N ALA A 121 0.03 -15.19 -4.72
CA ALA A 121 1.00 -14.14 -4.43
C ALA A 121 1.18 -13.95 -2.91
N VAL A 122 0.09 -13.93 -2.15
CA VAL A 122 0.12 -13.91 -0.67
C VAL A 122 0.83 -15.16 -0.13
N ALA A 123 0.56 -16.33 -0.71
CA ALA A 123 1.20 -17.56 -0.31
C ALA A 123 2.73 -17.51 -0.51
N ALA A 124 3.16 -17.04 -1.69
CA ALA A 124 4.56 -16.87 -2.03
C ALA A 124 5.27 -15.85 -1.14
N PHE A 125 4.62 -14.70 -0.87
CA PHE A 125 5.11 -13.71 0.08
C PHE A 125 5.32 -14.34 1.46
N GLY A 126 4.30 -15.05 1.97
CA GLY A 126 4.35 -15.72 3.26
C GLY A 126 5.48 -16.75 3.36
N ALA A 127 5.64 -17.59 2.34
CA ALA A 127 6.70 -18.60 2.29
C ALA A 127 8.10 -17.96 2.24
N ALA A 128 8.28 -16.92 1.41
CA ALA A 128 9.55 -16.21 1.27
C ALA A 128 9.92 -15.42 2.54
N ALA A 129 8.96 -14.69 3.12
CA ALA A 129 9.19 -13.88 4.31
C ALA A 129 9.33 -14.73 5.58
N GLY A 130 8.56 -15.82 5.68
CA GLY A 130 8.64 -16.80 6.77
C GLY A 130 9.99 -17.51 6.84
N ALA A 131 10.63 -17.78 5.70
CA ALA A 131 11.96 -18.40 5.65
C ALA A 131 13.05 -17.60 6.37
N ARG A 132 12.86 -16.28 6.49
CA ARG A 132 13.81 -15.35 7.11
C ARG A 132 13.31 -14.76 8.45
N ALA A 133 12.11 -15.13 8.89
CA ALA A 133 11.46 -14.60 10.10
C ALA A 133 11.25 -13.08 10.09
N VAL A 134 11.00 -12.48 8.92
CA VAL A 134 10.98 -11.01 8.73
C VAL A 134 9.57 -10.41 8.78
N VAL A 135 8.60 -11.16 9.30
CA VAL A 135 7.21 -10.71 9.37
C VAL A 135 6.90 -10.31 10.81
N SER A 136 7.69 -9.37 11.32
CA SER A 136 7.47 -8.68 12.59
C SER A 136 6.78 -7.33 12.33
N ALA A 137 6.03 -6.82 13.31
CA ALA A 137 5.45 -5.48 13.22
C ALA A 137 6.53 -4.41 12.94
N ASP A 138 7.71 -4.55 13.54
CA ASP A 138 8.83 -3.62 13.35
C ASP A 138 9.40 -3.66 11.92
N ALA A 139 9.60 -4.85 11.36
CA ALA A 139 10.09 -5.01 9.97
C ALA A 139 9.11 -4.43 8.96
N LEU A 140 7.82 -4.74 9.15
CA LEU A 140 6.75 -4.25 8.30
C LEU A 140 6.55 -2.73 8.45
N GLY A 141 6.69 -2.20 9.66
CA GLY A 141 6.66 -0.76 9.92
C GLY A 141 7.83 -0.03 9.26
N SER A 142 9.03 -0.59 9.34
CA SER A 142 10.23 -0.07 8.63
C SER A 142 10.01 -0.09 7.12
N ALA A 143 9.58 -1.22 6.56
CA ALA A 143 9.29 -1.35 5.13
C ALA A 143 8.18 -0.40 4.65
N ALA A 144 7.11 -0.23 5.44
CA ALA A 144 6.03 0.71 5.16
C ALA A 144 6.55 2.15 5.14
N SER A 145 7.42 2.52 6.09
CA SER A 145 8.04 3.85 6.13
C SER A 145 8.89 4.14 4.88
N VAL A 146 9.70 3.16 4.44
CA VAL A 146 10.51 3.24 3.22
C VAL A 146 9.59 3.40 2.01
N GLY A 147 8.54 2.58 1.90
CA GLY A 147 7.58 2.66 0.80
C GLY A 147 6.87 4.01 0.74
N ILE A 148 6.36 4.50 1.86
CA ILE A 148 5.70 5.82 1.94
C ILE A 148 6.65 6.94 1.47
N VAL A 149 7.90 6.94 1.92
CA VAL A 149 8.87 7.98 1.53
C VAL A 149 9.15 7.96 0.03
N VAL A 150 9.42 6.78 -0.54
CA VAL A 150 9.74 6.64 -1.98
C VAL A 150 8.53 6.99 -2.84
N THR A 151 7.34 6.49 -2.49
CA THR A 151 6.09 6.81 -3.19
C THR A 151 5.76 8.29 -3.08
N ALA A 152 5.87 8.90 -1.89
CA ALA A 152 5.56 10.32 -1.70
C ALA A 152 6.52 11.22 -2.48
N PHE A 153 7.81 10.90 -2.53
CA PHE A 153 8.77 11.67 -3.33
C PHE A 153 8.46 11.56 -4.82
N ALA A 154 8.24 10.35 -5.35
CA ALA A 154 7.89 10.16 -6.75
C ALA A 154 6.56 10.87 -7.09
N ALA A 155 5.56 10.80 -6.20
CA ALA A 155 4.29 11.50 -6.36
C ALA A 155 4.46 13.03 -6.32
N ALA A 156 5.35 13.56 -5.48
CA ALA A 156 5.63 14.99 -5.39
C ALA A 156 6.29 15.55 -6.67
N VAL A 157 7.04 14.73 -7.41
CA VAL A 157 7.57 15.08 -8.74
C VAL A 157 6.49 14.89 -9.81
N PHE A 158 5.71 13.81 -9.73
CA PHE A 158 4.66 13.48 -10.69
C PHE A 158 3.53 14.50 -10.75
N LEU A 159 2.93 14.83 -9.60
CA LEU A 159 1.76 15.69 -9.50
C LEU A 159 1.92 17.04 -10.21
N PRO A 160 2.98 17.84 -9.98
CA PRO A 160 3.14 19.11 -10.68
C PRO A 160 3.37 18.93 -12.18
N LEU A 161 4.11 17.90 -12.60
CA LEU A 161 4.35 17.63 -14.02
C LEU A 161 3.07 17.16 -14.73
N ALA A 162 2.24 16.35 -14.08
CA ALA A 162 0.95 15.90 -14.62
C ALA A 162 -0.09 17.03 -14.62
N ALA A 163 -0.04 17.91 -13.63
CA ALA A 163 -0.93 19.07 -13.56
C ALA A 163 -0.58 20.12 -14.62
N ALA A 164 0.69 20.27 -15.03
CA ALA A 164 1.11 21.30 -15.99
C ALA A 164 0.34 21.27 -17.34
N PRO A 165 0.23 20.16 -18.08
CA PRO A 165 -0.53 20.11 -19.34
C PRO A 165 -2.03 20.24 -19.13
N VAL A 166 -2.58 19.66 -18.04
CA VAL A 166 -3.99 19.82 -17.67
C VAL A 166 -4.30 21.28 -17.40
N VAL A 167 -3.49 21.95 -16.59
CA VAL A 167 -3.62 23.38 -16.31
C VAL A 167 -3.42 24.19 -17.59
N GLY A 168 -2.54 23.78 -18.52
CA GLY A 168 -2.35 24.41 -19.83
C GLY A 168 -3.56 24.29 -20.77
N GLU A 169 -4.23 23.14 -20.80
CA GLU A 169 -5.43 22.95 -21.62
C GLU A 169 -6.67 23.60 -20.97
N PHE A 170 -6.83 23.47 -19.65
CA PHE A 170 -7.84 24.19 -18.87
C PHE A 170 -7.64 25.71 -18.93
N ALA A 171 -6.39 26.12 -19.06
CA ALA A 171 -6.04 27.49 -19.32
C ALA A 171 -6.60 27.97 -20.67
N GLU A 172 -6.34 27.24 -21.75
CA GLU A 172 -6.83 27.61 -23.08
C GLU A 172 -8.37 27.56 -23.21
N THR A 173 -9.06 26.73 -22.43
CA THR A 173 -10.49 26.44 -22.67
C THR A 173 -11.50 27.02 -21.69
N LEU A 174 -11.17 27.31 -20.41
CA LEU A 174 -12.21 27.84 -19.50
C LEU A 174 -11.78 28.84 -18.41
N TYR A 175 -10.49 29.04 -18.10
CA TYR A 175 -10.11 29.97 -17.00
C TYR A 175 -8.81 30.79 -17.15
N LEU A 176 -7.94 30.61 -18.16
CA LEU A 176 -6.75 31.47 -18.28
C LEU A 176 -7.03 32.93 -18.64
N PRO A 177 -8.09 33.31 -19.39
CA PRO A 177 -8.40 34.73 -19.59
C PRO A 177 -8.59 35.48 -18.26
N VAL A 178 -8.91 34.76 -17.17
CA VAL A 178 -9.05 35.30 -15.81
C VAL A 178 -7.72 35.32 -15.04
N LEU A 179 -6.87 34.30 -15.15
CA LEU A 179 -5.60 34.21 -14.40
C LEU A 179 -4.42 34.89 -15.13
N VAL A 180 -4.29 34.68 -16.44
CA VAL A 180 -3.23 35.23 -17.29
C VAL A 180 -3.88 35.78 -18.57
N PRO A 181 -4.28 37.06 -18.57
CA PRO A 181 -5.09 37.64 -19.65
C PRO A 181 -4.37 37.73 -21.01
N ASP A 182 -3.03 37.64 -21.03
CA ASP A 182 -2.21 37.72 -22.23
C ASP A 182 -1.40 36.42 -22.45
N PRO A 183 -1.20 35.95 -23.70
CA PRO A 183 -0.33 34.82 -23.99
C PRO A 183 1.13 35.16 -23.63
N VAL A 184 1.75 34.34 -22.76
CA VAL A 184 3.10 34.58 -22.21
C VAL A 184 4.06 33.49 -22.69
N PRO A 185 5.32 33.82 -23.05
CA PRO A 185 6.32 32.82 -23.41
C PRO A 185 6.51 31.75 -22.33
N ALA A 186 6.81 30.51 -22.73
CA ALA A 186 6.94 29.36 -21.81
C ALA A 186 7.95 29.57 -20.67
N ALA A 187 8.99 30.38 -20.89
CA ALA A 187 9.99 30.72 -19.87
C ALA A 187 9.45 31.64 -18.75
N GLU A 188 8.46 32.46 -19.06
CA GLU A 188 7.84 33.42 -18.14
C GLU A 188 6.51 32.90 -17.57
N PHE A 189 5.98 31.82 -18.16
CA PHE A 189 4.78 31.13 -17.72
C PHE A 189 4.75 30.80 -16.21
N PRO A 190 5.84 30.33 -15.55
CA PRO A 190 5.80 30.07 -14.12
C PRO A 190 5.54 31.35 -13.30
N GLY A 191 6.16 32.46 -13.70
CA GLY A 191 5.96 33.76 -13.06
C GLY A 191 4.56 34.32 -13.31
N ALA A 192 4.07 34.21 -14.54
CA ALA A 192 2.73 34.62 -14.92
C ALA A 192 1.64 33.77 -14.23
N LEU A 193 1.85 32.46 -14.10
CA LEU A 193 0.97 31.54 -13.38
C LEU A 193 0.95 31.87 -11.88
N LEU A 194 2.12 32.09 -11.26
CA LEU A 194 2.20 32.51 -9.85
C LEU A 194 1.52 33.86 -9.63
N GLY A 195 1.72 34.82 -10.53
CA GLY A 195 1.04 36.12 -10.50
C GLY A 195 -0.46 35.98 -10.70
N GLY A 196 -0.90 35.10 -11.60
CA GLY A 196 -2.31 34.80 -11.87
C GLY A 196 -3.00 34.09 -10.71
N VAL A 197 -2.34 33.12 -10.08
CA VAL A 197 -2.82 32.44 -8.86
C VAL A 197 -2.88 33.43 -7.71
N ALA A 198 -1.85 34.26 -7.53
CA ALA A 198 -1.86 35.32 -6.53
C ALA A 198 -3.03 36.28 -6.77
N ARG A 199 -3.25 36.72 -8.02
CA ARG A 199 -4.40 37.56 -8.38
C ARG A 199 -5.73 36.85 -8.13
N TYR A 200 -5.89 35.60 -8.55
CA TYR A 200 -7.10 34.81 -8.33
C TYR A 200 -7.44 34.62 -6.83
N LEU A 201 -6.41 34.46 -5.99
CA LEU A 201 -6.59 34.28 -4.55
C LEU A 201 -6.72 35.59 -3.78
N LEU A 202 -6.03 36.66 -4.20
CA LEU A 202 -5.95 37.92 -3.45
C LEU A 202 -6.90 39.00 -3.99
N ASP A 203 -7.11 39.04 -5.30
CA ASP A 203 -7.85 40.08 -6.02
C ASP A 203 -8.62 39.47 -7.22
N PRO A 204 -9.69 38.69 -6.95
CA PRO A 204 -10.40 37.95 -8.00
C PRO A 204 -11.23 38.91 -8.86
N THR A 205 -11.06 38.84 -10.18
CA THR A 205 -11.71 39.76 -11.14
C THR A 205 -12.88 39.15 -11.94
N HIS A 206 -13.23 37.87 -11.71
CA HIS A 206 -14.27 37.16 -12.47
C HIS A 206 -15.69 37.43 -11.94
N GLU A 207 -16.68 37.48 -12.83
CA GLU A 207 -18.08 37.65 -12.42
C GLU A 207 -18.58 36.42 -11.62
N GLY A 208 -19.00 36.62 -10.36
CA GLY A 208 -19.59 35.58 -9.52
C GLY A 208 -19.19 35.64 -8.05
N PRO A 209 -19.82 34.84 -7.18
CA PRO A 209 -19.48 34.78 -5.76
C PRO A 209 -18.13 34.07 -5.60
N HIS A 210 -17.06 34.80 -5.26
CA HIS A 210 -15.67 34.31 -5.17
C HIS A 210 -15.39 33.33 -4.01
N LEU A 211 -16.36 32.47 -3.70
CA LEU A 211 -16.41 31.62 -2.50
C LEU A 211 -15.40 30.48 -2.55
N PHE A 212 -15.11 29.94 -3.73
CA PHE A 212 -14.10 28.88 -3.86
C PHE A 212 -12.69 29.40 -3.58
N SER A 213 -12.28 30.51 -4.22
CA SER A 213 -10.96 31.12 -3.99
C SER A 213 -10.81 31.61 -2.54
N PHE A 214 -11.87 32.19 -1.96
CA PHE A 214 -11.90 32.57 -0.56
C PHE A 214 -11.81 31.36 0.38
N GLY A 215 -12.56 30.30 0.08
CA GLY A 215 -12.51 29.04 0.83
C GLY A 215 -11.13 28.41 0.81
N LEU A 216 -10.43 28.47 -0.33
CA LEU A 216 -9.04 27.99 -0.45
C LEU A 216 -8.10 28.79 0.45
N VAL A 217 -8.20 30.12 0.43
CA VAL A 217 -7.40 31.00 1.30
C VAL A 217 -7.69 30.74 2.78
N CYS A 218 -8.96 30.55 3.16
CA CYS A 218 -9.35 30.18 4.52
C CYS A 218 -8.77 28.82 4.93
N TYR A 219 -8.76 27.84 4.01
CA TYR A 219 -8.17 26.53 4.26
C TYR A 219 -6.65 26.61 4.48
N VAL A 220 -5.93 27.34 3.61
CA VAL A 220 -4.48 27.56 3.77
C VAL A 220 -4.19 28.24 5.11
N ALA A 221 -4.98 29.24 5.49
CA ALA A 221 -4.87 29.93 6.78
C ALA A 221 -5.09 28.97 7.96
N ALA A 222 -6.20 28.21 7.97
CA ALA A 222 -6.53 27.29 9.04
C ALA A 222 -5.51 26.15 9.16
N PHE A 223 -5.10 25.57 8.01
CA PHE A 223 -4.12 24.49 7.97
C PHE A 223 -2.73 24.97 8.41
N GLY A 224 -2.31 26.17 7.97
CA GLY A 224 -1.07 26.79 8.40
C GLY A 224 -1.06 27.08 9.89
N LEU A 225 -2.11 27.72 10.40
CA LEU A 225 -2.26 28.02 11.82
C LEU A 225 -2.24 26.74 12.67
N TRP A 226 -3.00 25.71 12.28
CA TRP A 226 -2.99 24.41 12.96
C TRP A 226 -1.59 23.78 12.98
N SER A 227 -0.89 23.83 11.85
CA SER A 227 0.46 23.29 11.71
C SER A 227 1.46 24.04 12.60
N ALA A 228 1.39 25.38 12.65
CA ALA A 228 2.24 26.21 13.50
C ALA A 228 1.95 25.99 14.99
N LEU A 229 0.69 26.01 15.41
CA LEU A 229 0.29 25.77 16.81
C LEU A 229 0.64 24.36 17.30
N ARG A 230 0.75 23.38 16.39
CA ARG A 230 1.23 22.03 16.71
C ARG A 230 2.75 21.94 16.79
N ALA A 231 3.45 22.73 15.98
CA ALA A 231 4.89 22.73 15.85
C ALA A 231 5.60 23.52 16.98
N PHE A 232 5.00 24.63 17.42
CA PHE A 232 5.57 25.55 18.39
C PHE A 232 4.82 25.50 19.73
N PRO A 233 5.53 25.60 20.86
CA PRO A 233 4.92 25.73 22.18
C PRO A 233 4.39 27.16 22.39
N VAL A 234 3.39 27.56 21.61
CA VAL A 234 2.91 28.96 21.57
C VAL A 234 2.35 29.42 22.92
N ALA A 235 1.77 28.50 23.70
CA ALA A 235 1.30 28.81 25.06
C ALA A 235 2.45 29.18 26.00
N ASP A 236 3.57 28.44 25.92
CA ASP A 236 4.75 28.66 26.76
C ASP A 236 5.49 29.96 26.36
N LEU A 237 5.34 30.40 25.09
CA LEU A 237 5.90 31.66 24.59
C LEU A 237 5.04 32.90 24.90
N LEU A 238 3.71 32.75 24.94
CA LEU A 238 2.76 33.84 25.20
C LEU A 238 2.74 34.24 26.68
N SER A 239 2.86 33.26 27.58
CA SER A 239 2.91 33.49 29.03
C SER A 239 3.89 32.51 29.67
N PRO A 240 5.19 32.86 29.72
CA PRO A 240 6.20 32.00 30.34
C PRO A 240 5.93 31.73 31.82
N ASP A 241 5.31 32.70 32.52
CA ASP A 241 5.06 32.64 33.96
C ASP A 241 3.75 31.91 34.31
N ASP A 242 2.80 31.80 33.38
CA ASP A 242 1.53 31.07 33.55
C ASP A 242 1.06 30.44 32.22
N PRO A 243 1.64 29.30 31.81
CA PRO A 243 1.31 28.63 30.55
C PRO A 243 -0.12 28.08 30.53
N ASP A 244 -0.72 27.82 31.69
CA ASP A 244 -2.08 27.28 31.78
C ASP A 244 -3.16 28.34 31.48
N SER A 245 -2.88 29.61 31.76
CA SER A 245 -3.70 30.71 31.25
C SER A 245 -3.65 30.83 29.72
N ALA A 246 -2.46 30.70 29.12
CA ALA A 246 -2.28 30.80 27.67
C ALA A 246 -2.89 29.59 26.93
N ARG A 247 -2.78 28.37 27.48
CA ARG A 247 -3.42 27.16 26.93
C ARG A 247 -4.93 27.30 26.82
N ARG A 248 -5.59 27.95 27.78
CA ARG A 248 -7.04 28.22 27.73
C ARG A 248 -7.47 29.04 26.51
N VAL A 249 -6.57 29.83 25.94
CA VAL A 249 -6.81 30.62 24.71
C VAL A 249 -6.34 29.88 23.47
N VAL A 250 -5.18 29.21 23.52
CA VAL A 250 -4.56 28.55 22.35
C VAL A 250 -5.25 27.23 21.99
N ASP A 251 -5.67 26.42 22.97
CA ASP A 251 -6.25 25.10 22.71
C ASP A 251 -7.57 25.14 21.95
N PRO A 252 -8.53 26.05 22.25
CA PRO A 252 -9.74 26.20 21.45
C PRO A 252 -9.44 26.59 20.00
N VAL A 253 -8.50 27.52 19.78
CA VAL A 253 -8.08 27.96 18.44
C VAL A 253 -7.43 26.82 17.67
N ARG A 254 -6.56 26.05 18.33
CA ARG A 254 -5.92 24.85 17.76
C ARG A 254 -6.94 23.78 17.40
N ALA A 255 -7.91 23.52 18.28
CA ALA A 255 -8.96 22.54 18.05
C ALA A 255 -9.83 22.95 16.85
N PHE A 256 -10.25 24.21 16.79
CA PHE A 256 -11.00 24.77 15.67
C PHE A 256 -10.23 24.67 14.35
N ALA A 257 -8.97 25.14 14.32
CA ALA A 257 -8.11 25.04 13.15
C ALA A 257 -7.88 23.57 12.71
N GLY A 258 -7.80 22.63 13.67
CA GLY A 258 -7.70 21.21 13.39
C GLY A 258 -8.97 20.60 12.77
N VAL A 259 -10.15 21.03 13.23
CA VAL A 259 -11.44 20.65 12.62
C VAL A 259 -11.53 21.20 11.19
N CYS A 260 -11.21 22.48 10.99
CA CYS A 260 -11.17 23.12 9.68
C CYS A 260 -10.16 22.46 8.74
N SER A 261 -8.99 22.05 9.23
CA SER A 261 -8.00 21.31 8.43
C SER A 261 -8.50 19.93 8.02
N ARG A 262 -9.17 19.19 8.92
CA ARG A 262 -9.65 17.83 8.64
C ARG A 262 -10.82 17.80 7.66
N TRP A 263 -11.75 18.74 7.80
CA TRP A 263 -12.96 18.81 6.97
C TRP A 263 -12.85 19.77 5.79
N GLY A 264 -11.82 20.62 5.79
CA GLY A 264 -11.56 21.61 4.74
C GLY A 264 -11.52 21.05 3.33
N PRO A 265 -10.85 19.92 3.05
CA PRO A 265 -10.84 19.33 1.70
C PRO A 265 -12.23 18.93 1.21
N ALA A 266 -13.09 18.41 2.08
CA ALA A 266 -14.47 18.07 1.74
C ALA A 266 -15.31 19.33 1.47
N ALA A 267 -15.12 20.38 2.28
CA ALA A 267 -15.77 21.68 2.07
C ALA A 267 -15.31 22.36 0.77
N LEU A 268 -14.01 22.29 0.45
CA LEU A 268 -13.44 22.79 -0.81
C LEU A 268 -13.96 22.02 -2.01
N PHE A 269 -14.06 20.69 -1.90
CA PHE A 269 -14.65 19.85 -2.94
C PHE A 269 -16.11 20.22 -3.19
N ALA A 270 -16.91 20.36 -2.12
CA ALA A 270 -18.29 20.82 -2.24
C ALA A 270 -18.36 22.20 -2.89
N LEU A 271 -17.56 23.18 -2.44
CA LEU A 271 -17.49 24.51 -3.06
C LEU A 271 -17.11 24.46 -4.54
N ALA A 272 -16.13 23.61 -4.92
CA ALA A 272 -15.75 23.43 -6.32
C ALA A 272 -16.91 22.90 -7.15
N VAL A 273 -17.61 21.88 -6.67
CA VAL A 273 -18.79 21.30 -7.34
C VAL A 273 -19.90 22.35 -7.47
N LEU A 274 -20.17 23.15 -6.44
CA LEU A 274 -21.18 24.21 -6.48
C LEU A 274 -20.81 25.35 -7.43
N THR A 275 -19.54 25.75 -7.49
CA THR A 275 -19.05 26.76 -8.43
C THR A 275 -19.09 26.27 -9.88
N LEU A 276 -18.87 24.98 -10.12
CA LEU A 276 -18.92 24.39 -11.46
C LEU A 276 -20.34 24.03 -11.92
N SER A 277 -21.32 23.96 -11.01
CA SER A 277 -22.71 23.60 -11.31
C SER A 277 -23.53 24.82 -11.75
N PRO A 278 -24.26 24.76 -12.88
CA PRO A 278 -25.27 25.77 -13.23
C PRO A 278 -26.30 25.87 -12.08
N GLY A 279 -26.54 27.07 -11.56
CA GLY A 279 -27.47 27.29 -10.43
C GLY A 279 -26.97 26.74 -9.08
N GLY A 280 -25.69 26.40 -8.93
CA GLY A 280 -25.13 25.75 -7.74
C GLY A 280 -25.22 26.54 -6.43
N PHE A 281 -25.69 27.79 -6.44
CA PHE A 281 -25.93 28.58 -5.22
C PHE A 281 -27.41 28.97 -5.01
N GLU A 282 -28.33 28.52 -5.87
CA GLU A 282 -29.75 28.90 -5.82
C GLU A 282 -30.46 28.43 -4.54
N PHE A 283 -29.98 27.35 -3.92
CA PHE A 283 -30.50 26.82 -2.65
C PHE A 283 -29.99 27.59 -1.42
N VAL A 284 -29.03 28.51 -1.57
CA VAL A 284 -28.49 29.32 -0.46
C VAL A 284 -29.32 30.59 -0.32
N PRO A 285 -29.84 30.93 0.88
CA PRO A 285 -30.56 32.18 1.09
C PRO A 285 -29.72 33.38 0.63
N SER A 286 -30.31 34.26 -0.17
CA SER A 286 -29.61 35.39 -0.81
C SER A 286 -28.93 36.34 0.20
N ALA A 287 -29.50 36.49 1.39
CA ALA A 287 -28.89 37.25 2.49
C ALA A 287 -27.56 36.63 2.97
N VAL A 288 -27.50 35.30 3.09
CA VAL A 288 -26.29 34.57 3.49
C VAL A 288 -25.26 34.62 2.36
N LEU A 289 -25.69 34.40 1.12
CA LEU A 289 -24.82 34.46 -0.05
C LEU A 289 -24.18 35.84 -0.19
N ARG A 290 -24.97 36.92 -0.03
CA ARG A 290 -24.47 38.29 -0.07
C ARG A 290 -23.47 38.57 1.07
N ALA A 291 -23.80 38.23 2.31
CA ALA A 291 -22.90 38.47 3.44
C ALA A 291 -21.55 37.73 3.29
N VAL A 292 -21.57 36.47 2.85
CA VAL A 292 -20.32 35.70 2.63
C VAL A 292 -19.57 36.21 1.41
N SER A 293 -20.27 36.63 0.35
CA SER A 293 -19.62 37.21 -0.84
C SER A 293 -19.01 38.58 -0.56
N ASP A 294 -19.64 39.41 0.27
CA ASP A 294 -19.12 40.70 0.73
C ASP A 294 -17.87 40.49 1.61
N LEU A 295 -17.87 39.47 2.47
CA LEU A 295 -16.68 39.10 3.24
C LEU A 295 -15.57 38.55 2.34
N ALA A 296 -15.95 37.75 1.34
CA ALA A 296 -15.04 37.15 0.38
C ALA A 296 -14.44 38.15 -0.61
N SER A 297 -14.99 39.37 -0.74
CA SER A 297 -14.46 40.43 -1.61
C SER A 297 -13.47 41.37 -0.90
N VAL A 298 -13.29 41.25 0.42
CA VAL A 298 -12.32 42.07 1.17
C VAL A 298 -10.90 41.61 0.87
N SER A 299 -10.21 42.31 -0.04
CA SER A 299 -8.83 42.03 -0.47
C SER A 299 -7.82 42.02 0.69
N ALA A 300 -7.98 42.95 1.64
CA ALA A 300 -7.13 43.02 2.84
C ALA A 300 -7.24 41.75 3.72
N LEU A 301 -8.45 41.19 3.85
CA LEU A 301 -8.68 39.96 4.61
C LEU A 301 -8.06 38.76 3.89
N ARG A 302 -8.22 38.66 2.57
CA ARG A 302 -7.59 37.61 1.75
C ARG A 302 -6.08 37.63 1.86
N ALA A 303 -5.47 38.81 1.73
CA ALA A 303 -4.04 38.99 1.88
C ALA A 303 -3.57 38.57 3.27
N LEU A 304 -4.26 39.00 4.33
CA LEU A 304 -3.93 38.63 5.70
C LEU A 304 -4.01 37.11 5.92
N LEU A 305 -5.08 36.45 5.46
CA LEU A 305 -5.27 35.01 5.59
C LEU A 305 -4.23 34.22 4.78
N PHE A 306 -3.96 34.63 3.54
CA PHE A 306 -3.02 33.96 2.67
C PHE A 306 -1.57 34.11 3.16
N VAL A 307 -1.13 35.33 3.45
CA VAL A 307 0.22 35.60 3.98
C VAL A 307 0.37 34.99 5.37
N GLY A 308 -0.59 35.16 6.27
CA GLY A 308 -0.55 34.59 7.62
C GLY A 308 -0.51 33.06 7.61
N GLY A 309 -1.36 32.43 6.79
CA GLY A 309 -1.36 30.98 6.59
C GLY A 309 -0.05 30.46 5.99
N GLY A 310 0.46 31.13 4.96
CA GLY A 310 1.73 30.81 4.32
C GLY A 310 2.91 30.92 5.28
N VAL A 311 3.02 32.00 6.05
CA VAL A 311 4.06 32.18 7.08
C VAL A 311 3.97 31.09 8.14
N CYS A 312 2.76 30.76 8.63
CA CYS A 312 2.57 29.68 9.59
C CYS A 312 3.00 28.32 9.05
N LEU A 313 2.71 28.01 7.77
CA LEU A 313 3.17 26.80 7.10
C LEU A 313 4.69 26.74 6.99
N LEU A 314 5.32 27.85 6.56
CA LEU A 314 6.77 27.93 6.42
C LEU A 314 7.47 27.75 7.78
N LEU A 315 6.95 28.37 8.84
CA LEU A 315 7.46 28.19 10.20
C LEU A 315 7.28 26.75 10.69
N ALA A 316 6.12 26.14 10.47
CA ALA A 316 5.88 24.75 10.85
C ALA A 316 6.82 23.79 10.10
N ALA A 317 6.96 23.94 8.79
CA ALA A 317 7.87 23.16 7.97
C ALA A 317 9.34 23.38 8.38
N GLY A 318 9.74 24.62 8.62
CA GLY A 318 11.06 25.00 9.11
C GLY A 318 11.36 24.34 10.46
N SER A 319 10.43 24.39 11.41
CA SER A 319 10.60 23.76 12.72
C SER A 319 10.71 22.23 12.65
N LEU A 320 9.95 21.58 11.76
CA LEU A 320 10.05 20.14 11.53
C LEU A 320 11.39 19.79 10.92
N THR A 321 11.87 20.61 9.99
CA THR A 321 13.16 20.45 9.34
C THR A 321 14.29 20.65 10.35
N VAL A 322 14.24 21.70 11.17
CA VAL A 322 15.22 21.96 12.24
C VAL A 322 15.18 20.86 13.30
N ARG A 323 14.00 20.43 13.77
CA ARG A 323 13.88 19.29 14.71
C ARG A 323 14.46 18.02 14.11
N ARG A 324 14.24 17.75 12.83
CA ARG A 324 14.82 16.60 12.12
C ARG A 324 16.33 16.74 11.96
N LEU A 325 16.83 17.93 11.65
CA LEU A 325 18.26 18.20 11.50
C LEU A 325 19.01 18.19 12.84
N HIS A 326 18.37 18.63 13.92
CA HIS A 326 18.94 18.58 15.28
C HIS A 326 18.87 17.19 15.90
N ALA A 327 17.79 16.43 15.64
CA ALA A 327 17.69 15.05 16.08
C ALA A 327 18.50 14.09 15.20
N ALA A 328 18.85 14.49 13.97
CA ALA A 328 19.65 13.67 13.09
C ALA A 328 21.13 13.78 13.46
N THR A 329 21.64 12.73 14.11
CA THR A 329 23.06 12.43 14.01
C THR A 329 23.40 12.21 12.53
N ALA A 330 24.64 12.44 12.08
CA ALA A 330 25.03 12.19 10.67
C ALA A 330 24.65 10.77 10.17
N ARG A 331 24.55 9.81 11.10
CA ARG A 331 24.07 8.44 10.88
C ARG A 331 22.56 8.37 10.58
N ASP A 332 21.74 9.11 11.31
CA ASP A 332 20.27 9.16 11.13
C ASP A 332 19.90 9.91 9.84
N ALA A 333 20.68 10.92 9.44
CA ALA A 333 20.51 11.63 8.17
C ALA A 333 20.79 10.71 6.97
N ALA A 334 21.84 9.90 7.01
CA ALA A 334 22.13 8.91 5.97
C ALA A 334 21.07 7.81 5.92
N GLU A 335 20.59 7.36 7.08
CA GLU A 335 19.54 6.35 7.20
C GLU A 335 18.17 6.83 6.70
N THR A 336 17.85 8.11 6.89
CA THR A 336 16.60 8.73 6.43
C THR A 336 16.69 9.17 4.97
N GLY A 337 17.88 9.53 4.50
CA GLY A 337 18.15 9.98 3.13
C GLY A 337 18.22 8.86 2.09
N ALA A 338 18.58 7.63 2.50
CA ALA A 338 18.77 6.51 1.58
C ALA A 338 17.54 6.23 0.65
N PRO A 339 16.29 6.18 1.15
CA PRO A 339 15.12 6.02 0.27
C PRO A 339 14.94 7.18 -0.72
N PHE A 340 15.33 8.41 -0.35
CA PHE A 340 15.27 9.57 -1.27
C PHE A 340 16.27 9.45 -2.40
N VAL A 341 17.50 8.99 -2.13
CA VAL A 341 18.50 8.76 -3.18
C VAL A 341 17.98 7.73 -4.18
N THR A 342 17.36 6.65 -3.70
CA THR A 342 16.73 5.66 -4.58
C THR A 342 15.57 6.25 -5.37
N ALA A 343 14.68 7.02 -4.73
CA ALA A 343 13.56 7.67 -5.42
C ALA A 343 14.06 8.64 -6.51
N LEU A 344 15.10 9.44 -6.21
CA LEU A 344 15.75 10.31 -7.16
C LEU A 344 16.39 9.53 -8.32
N ALA A 345 17.04 8.40 -8.03
CA ALA A 345 17.61 7.53 -9.05
C ALA A 345 16.53 6.92 -9.97
N VAL A 346 15.37 6.53 -9.43
CA VAL A 346 14.22 6.06 -10.21
C VAL A 346 13.71 7.16 -11.12
N VAL A 347 13.51 8.38 -10.60
CA VAL A 347 13.10 9.53 -11.41
C VAL A 347 14.14 9.80 -12.50
N ALA A 348 15.42 9.89 -12.17
CA ALA A 348 16.49 10.13 -13.14
C ALA A 348 16.55 9.04 -14.22
N ALA A 349 16.37 7.77 -13.86
CA ALA A 349 16.32 6.65 -14.80
C ALA A 349 15.13 6.77 -15.77
N ILE A 350 13.96 7.17 -15.28
CA ILE A 350 12.78 7.40 -16.14
C ILE A 350 13.09 8.48 -17.18
N PHE A 351 13.66 9.61 -16.76
CA PHE A 351 14.02 10.69 -17.69
C PHE A 351 15.08 10.26 -18.70
N ALA A 352 16.08 9.48 -18.28
CA ALA A 352 17.17 9.00 -19.12
C ALA A 352 16.73 7.94 -20.14
N PHE A 353 15.83 7.02 -19.77
CA PHE A 353 15.45 5.85 -20.57
C PHE A 353 14.01 5.87 -21.07
N ARG A 354 13.36 7.04 -21.08
CA ARG A 354 11.93 7.19 -21.39
C ARG A 354 11.48 6.55 -22.70
N GLY A 355 12.27 6.67 -23.77
CA GLY A 355 11.92 6.10 -25.08
C GLY A 355 11.91 4.57 -25.07
N GLN A 356 12.92 3.97 -24.44
CA GLN A 356 13.07 2.51 -24.32
C GLN A 356 12.02 1.93 -23.37
N LEU A 357 11.80 2.57 -22.22
CA LEU A 357 10.82 2.12 -21.23
C LEU A 357 9.40 2.20 -21.78
N LEU A 358 9.03 3.32 -22.41
CA LEU A 358 7.69 3.49 -22.95
C LEU A 358 7.42 2.54 -24.11
N SER A 359 8.37 2.38 -25.05
CA SER A 359 8.20 1.44 -26.17
C SER A 359 8.07 0.00 -25.69
N ALA A 360 8.90 -0.43 -24.74
CA ALA A 360 8.81 -1.76 -24.14
C ALA A 360 7.50 -1.98 -23.38
N LEU A 361 7.02 -0.99 -22.63
CA LEU A 361 5.76 -1.08 -21.89
C LEU A 361 4.56 -1.18 -22.85
N VAL A 362 4.53 -0.30 -23.86
CA VAL A 362 3.45 -0.28 -24.86
C VAL A 362 3.44 -1.56 -25.68
N SER A 363 4.60 -2.07 -26.12
CA SER A 363 4.67 -3.33 -26.85
C SER A 363 4.19 -4.49 -26.00
N THR A 364 4.67 -4.59 -24.75
CA THR A 364 4.29 -5.68 -23.84
C THR A 364 2.79 -5.71 -23.58
N VAL A 365 2.16 -4.55 -23.34
CA VAL A 365 0.71 -4.48 -23.11
C VAL A 365 -0.05 -4.79 -24.40
N ALA A 366 0.38 -4.26 -25.55
CA ALA A 366 -0.25 -4.53 -26.82
C ALA A 366 -0.18 -6.01 -27.22
N ASP A 367 0.90 -6.71 -26.89
CA ASP A 367 1.08 -8.14 -27.21
C ASP A 367 0.15 -9.05 -26.39
N VAL A 368 -0.34 -8.56 -25.24
CA VAL A 368 -1.28 -9.29 -24.36
C VAL A 368 -2.74 -9.10 -24.78
N LEU A 369 -3.05 -7.95 -25.38
CA LEU A 369 -4.39 -7.55 -25.77
C LEU A 369 -4.80 -8.19 -27.12
N PRO A 370 -6.09 -8.55 -27.30
CA PRO A 370 -6.63 -8.90 -28.62
C PRO A 370 -6.41 -7.79 -29.64
N GLY A 371 -6.25 -8.13 -30.93
CA GLY A 371 -5.80 -7.18 -31.98
C GLY A 371 -6.58 -5.86 -32.06
N GLU A 372 -7.90 -5.90 -31.96
CA GLU A 372 -8.74 -4.69 -31.94
C GLU A 372 -8.46 -3.81 -30.71
N LEU A 373 -8.42 -4.41 -29.51
CA LEU A 373 -8.10 -3.71 -28.26
C LEU A 373 -6.66 -3.21 -28.24
N ALA A 374 -5.72 -3.94 -28.84
CA ALA A 374 -4.33 -3.53 -28.95
C ALA A 374 -4.18 -2.29 -29.84
N ALA A 375 -4.91 -2.21 -30.95
CA ALA A 375 -4.93 -1.02 -31.81
C ALA A 375 -5.53 0.18 -31.07
N THR A 376 -6.69 0.02 -30.43
CA THR A 376 -7.33 1.06 -29.62
C THR A 376 -6.43 1.53 -28.46
N PHE A 377 -5.78 0.59 -27.78
CA PHE A 377 -4.82 0.89 -26.70
C PHE A 377 -3.63 1.70 -27.23
N ARG A 378 -3.04 1.33 -28.37
CA ARG A 378 -1.93 2.09 -28.97
C ARG A 378 -2.38 3.50 -29.34
N THR A 379 -3.53 3.66 -29.96
CA THR A 379 -4.09 4.98 -30.31
C THR A 379 -4.29 5.85 -29.08
N HIS A 380 -4.94 5.34 -28.03
CA HIS A 380 -5.13 6.10 -26.79
C HIS A 380 -3.82 6.37 -26.07
N THR A 381 -2.87 5.44 -26.08
CA THR A 381 -1.57 5.64 -25.44
C THR A 381 -0.76 6.72 -26.15
N VAL A 382 -0.79 6.77 -27.48
CA VAL A 382 -0.17 7.85 -28.26
C VAL A 382 -0.78 9.19 -27.87
N ALA A 383 -2.11 9.30 -27.82
CA ALA A 383 -2.79 10.54 -27.42
C ALA A 383 -2.44 10.97 -25.99
N VAL A 384 -2.40 10.02 -25.03
CA VAL A 384 -2.02 10.30 -23.63
C VAL A 384 -0.55 10.72 -23.52
N VAL A 385 0.34 10.09 -24.27
CA VAL A 385 1.78 10.42 -24.28
C VAL A 385 2.04 11.76 -24.97
N GLU A 386 1.30 12.08 -26.03
CA GLU A 386 1.36 13.37 -26.71
C GLU A 386 0.88 14.50 -25.79
N PHE A 387 -0.19 14.25 -25.03
CA PHE A 387 -0.73 15.23 -24.09
C PHE A 387 0.12 15.44 -22.83
N TYR A 388 0.48 14.35 -22.14
CA TYR A 388 1.19 14.44 -20.85
C TYR A 388 2.72 14.46 -20.97
N GLY A 389 3.27 14.01 -22.09
CA GLY A 389 4.68 13.71 -22.24
C GLY A 389 5.06 12.31 -21.72
N PRO A 390 6.04 11.64 -22.34
CA PRO A 390 6.44 10.27 -21.99
C PRO A 390 6.97 10.15 -20.55
N GLU A 391 7.61 11.19 -20.02
CA GLU A 391 8.17 11.23 -18.67
C GLU A 391 7.05 11.16 -17.61
N VAL A 392 5.99 11.93 -17.81
CA VAL A 392 4.85 12.00 -16.89
C VAL A 392 4.08 10.69 -16.87
N VAL A 393 3.86 10.08 -18.04
CA VAL A 393 3.20 8.78 -18.16
C VAL A 393 4.00 7.70 -17.42
N LEU A 394 5.31 7.61 -17.68
CA LEU A 394 6.17 6.62 -17.01
C LEU A 394 6.29 6.86 -15.51
N LEU A 395 6.38 8.12 -15.08
CA LEU A 395 6.42 8.48 -13.67
C LEU A 395 5.09 8.15 -12.97
N GLY A 396 3.96 8.39 -13.63
CA GLY A 396 2.64 7.98 -13.16
C GLY A 396 2.53 6.46 -12.99
N VAL A 397 3.01 5.69 -13.97
CA VAL A 397 3.11 4.23 -13.86
C VAL A 397 3.99 3.84 -12.66
N ALA A 398 5.19 4.42 -12.53
CA ALA A 398 6.09 4.13 -11.41
C ALA A 398 5.45 4.45 -10.05
N VAL A 399 4.75 5.58 -9.92
CA VAL A 399 4.00 5.95 -8.70
C VAL A 399 2.93 4.91 -8.40
N CYS A 400 2.14 4.47 -9.39
CA CYS A 400 1.13 3.43 -9.22
C CYS A 400 1.75 2.09 -8.76
N LEU A 401 2.88 1.68 -9.34
CA LEU A 401 3.59 0.46 -8.95
C LEU A 401 4.13 0.54 -7.51
N LEU A 402 4.78 1.66 -7.16
CA LEU A 402 5.27 1.91 -5.81
C LEU A 402 4.12 1.98 -4.79
N LEU A 403 2.99 2.58 -5.16
CA LEU A 403 1.80 2.63 -4.34
C LEU A 403 1.23 1.23 -4.10
N ALA A 404 1.14 0.40 -5.14
CA ALA A 404 0.67 -0.98 -5.01
C ALA A 404 1.54 -1.80 -4.04
N ALA A 405 2.87 -1.71 -4.18
CA ALA A 405 3.79 -2.36 -3.25
C ALA A 405 3.65 -1.84 -1.81
N SER A 406 3.55 -0.51 -1.64
CA SER A 406 3.40 0.12 -0.33
C SER A 406 2.07 -0.26 0.35
N VAL A 407 0.96 -0.26 -0.40
CA VAL A 407 -0.35 -0.70 0.09
C VAL A 407 -0.33 -2.16 0.51
N ALA A 408 0.34 -3.04 -0.25
CA ALA A 408 0.51 -4.44 0.13
C ALA A 408 1.23 -4.58 1.48
N VAL A 409 2.35 -3.87 1.68
CA VAL A 409 3.10 -3.88 2.94
C VAL A 409 2.25 -3.32 4.09
N VAL A 410 1.59 -2.18 3.88
CA VAL A 410 0.71 -1.56 4.90
C VAL A 410 -0.46 -2.46 5.27
N THR A 411 -1.04 -3.17 4.31
CA THR A 411 -2.13 -4.13 4.57
C THR A 411 -1.66 -5.27 5.47
N VAL A 412 -0.48 -5.82 5.18
CA VAL A 412 0.14 -6.86 6.00
C VAL A 412 0.50 -6.31 7.40
N TYR A 413 1.06 -5.11 7.48
CA TYR A 413 1.36 -4.42 8.73
C TYR A 413 0.12 -4.24 9.61
N VAL A 414 -0.97 -3.73 9.04
CA VAL A 414 -2.24 -3.54 9.75
C VAL A 414 -2.80 -4.87 10.23
N ALA A 415 -2.72 -5.94 9.43
CA ALA A 415 -3.17 -7.26 9.86
C ALA A 415 -2.39 -7.81 11.05
N VAL A 416 -1.07 -7.60 11.09
CA VAL A 416 -0.21 -8.01 12.22
C VAL A 416 -0.51 -7.17 13.46
N VAL A 417 -0.53 -5.85 13.35
CA VAL A 417 -0.77 -4.94 14.48
C VAL A 417 -2.19 -5.09 15.05
N ALA A 418 -3.18 -5.39 14.21
CA ALA A 418 -4.55 -5.69 14.66
C ALA A 418 -4.68 -7.05 15.37
N GLY A 419 -3.59 -7.83 15.50
CA GLY A 419 -3.61 -9.15 16.12
C GLY A 419 -4.32 -10.21 15.27
N ALA A 420 -4.53 -9.96 13.97
CA ALA A 420 -5.12 -10.97 13.09
C ALA A 420 -4.19 -12.17 12.88
N VAL A 421 -2.89 -12.00 13.13
CA VAL A 421 -1.89 -13.05 13.04
C VAL A 421 -0.90 -12.89 14.19
N THR A 422 -0.55 -13.97 14.87
CA THR A 422 0.45 -13.95 15.94
C THR A 422 1.85 -13.77 15.35
N ASP A 423 2.64 -12.85 15.92
CA ASP A 423 3.97 -12.44 15.42
C ASP A 423 4.91 -13.60 15.11
N ARG A 424 4.78 -14.72 15.84
CA ARG A 424 5.73 -15.84 15.77
C ARG A 424 5.57 -16.70 14.51
N ALA A 425 4.42 -16.69 13.84
CA ALA A 425 4.12 -17.61 12.74
C ALA A 425 3.57 -16.90 11.48
N THR A 426 3.74 -15.58 11.38
CA THR A 426 3.03 -14.77 10.40
C THR A 426 3.28 -15.18 8.95
N GLY A 427 4.54 -15.47 8.59
CA GLY A 427 4.89 -15.94 7.24
C GLY A 427 4.20 -17.25 6.87
N ALA A 428 4.17 -18.23 7.79
CA ALA A 428 3.49 -19.50 7.55
C ALA A 428 1.97 -19.35 7.51
N ALA A 429 1.41 -18.41 8.28
CA ALA A 429 -0.02 -18.10 8.23
C ALA A 429 -0.42 -17.52 6.86
N PHE A 430 0.37 -16.61 6.29
CA PHE A 430 0.15 -16.10 4.93
C PHE A 430 0.39 -17.17 3.86
N ALA A 431 1.43 -18.00 4.02
CA ALA A 431 1.70 -19.12 3.12
C ALA A 431 0.54 -20.11 3.06
N GLY A 432 0.11 -20.59 4.23
CA GLY A 432 -0.99 -21.55 4.36
C GLY A 432 -2.34 -20.95 3.99
N GLY A 433 -2.64 -19.74 4.45
CA GLY A 433 -3.88 -19.02 4.14
C GLY A 433 -4.01 -18.71 2.65
N GLY A 434 -2.94 -18.28 1.99
CA GLY A 434 -2.91 -18.04 0.55
C GLY A 434 -3.15 -19.32 -0.26
N VAL A 435 -2.49 -20.44 0.09
CA VAL A 435 -2.74 -21.75 -0.55
C VAL A 435 -4.17 -22.21 -0.32
N PHE A 436 -4.69 -22.07 0.90
CA PHE A 436 -6.06 -22.46 1.26
C PHE A 436 -7.10 -21.67 0.44
N VAL A 437 -6.98 -20.35 0.38
CA VAL A 437 -7.90 -19.49 -0.40
C VAL A 437 -7.76 -19.78 -1.89
N ALA A 438 -6.54 -19.96 -2.40
CA ALA A 438 -6.32 -20.33 -3.79
C ALA A 438 -7.00 -21.66 -4.14
N ALA A 439 -6.88 -22.67 -3.29
CA ALA A 439 -7.53 -23.97 -3.49
C ALA A 439 -9.06 -23.87 -3.45
N ALA A 440 -9.62 -23.12 -2.49
CA ALA A 440 -11.06 -22.90 -2.38
C ALA A 440 -11.65 -22.27 -3.65
N VAL A 441 -10.99 -21.22 -4.16
CA VAL A 441 -11.44 -20.52 -5.38
C VAL A 441 -11.14 -21.34 -6.64
N ALA A 442 -10.06 -22.11 -6.70
CA ALA A 442 -9.70 -22.89 -7.88
C ALA A 442 -10.81 -23.86 -8.35
N SER A 443 -11.66 -24.33 -7.43
CA SER A 443 -12.84 -25.13 -7.77
C SER A 443 -13.81 -24.41 -8.73
N THR A 444 -13.96 -23.09 -8.62
CA THR A 444 -14.82 -22.29 -9.51
C THR A 444 -14.22 -22.13 -10.90
N LEU A 445 -12.93 -22.44 -11.04
CA LEU A 445 -12.18 -22.41 -12.29
C LEU A 445 -12.01 -23.82 -12.90
N GLY A 446 -12.72 -24.81 -12.36
CA GLY A 446 -12.70 -26.18 -12.88
C GLY A 446 -11.59 -27.07 -12.32
N ALA A 447 -10.87 -26.66 -11.28
CA ALA A 447 -9.90 -27.54 -10.63
C ALA A 447 -10.60 -28.77 -10.03
N GLY A 448 -10.01 -29.94 -10.24
CA GLY A 448 -10.57 -31.22 -9.77
C GLY A 448 -10.73 -31.26 -8.25
N THR A 449 -11.80 -31.87 -7.76
CA THR A 449 -12.13 -31.94 -6.31
C THR A 449 -10.97 -32.47 -5.47
N ALA A 450 -10.24 -33.47 -5.96
CA ALA A 450 -9.08 -34.04 -5.26
C ALA A 450 -7.96 -33.01 -5.05
N LEU A 451 -7.67 -32.19 -6.07
CA LEU A 451 -6.65 -31.14 -5.98
C LEU A 451 -7.09 -30.01 -5.04
N VAL A 452 -8.37 -29.64 -5.09
CA VAL A 452 -8.96 -28.64 -4.17
C VAL A 452 -8.81 -29.11 -2.73
N LEU A 453 -9.24 -30.33 -2.41
CA LEU A 453 -9.11 -30.90 -1.06
C LEU A 453 -7.64 -31.01 -0.62
N ALA A 454 -6.75 -31.47 -1.51
CA ALA A 454 -5.32 -31.52 -1.23
C ALA A 454 -4.75 -30.13 -0.95
N GLY A 455 -5.18 -29.10 -1.68
CA GLY A 455 -4.77 -27.72 -1.46
C GLY A 455 -5.29 -27.13 -0.15
N LEU A 456 -6.54 -27.41 0.22
CA LEU A 456 -7.09 -27.01 1.52
C LEU A 456 -6.33 -27.66 2.68
N VAL A 457 -6.08 -28.97 2.60
CA VAL A 457 -5.27 -29.70 3.60
C VAL A 457 -3.86 -29.14 3.67
N ALA A 458 -3.20 -28.96 2.52
CA ALA A 458 -1.85 -28.41 2.47
C ALA A 458 -1.78 -27.00 3.06
N GLY A 459 -2.76 -26.14 2.81
CA GLY A 459 -2.83 -24.80 3.42
C GLY A 459 -2.88 -24.85 4.94
N LEU A 460 -3.68 -25.75 5.52
CA LEU A 460 -3.75 -25.97 6.97
C LEU A 460 -2.44 -26.53 7.53
N VAL A 461 -1.89 -27.57 6.90
CA VAL A 461 -0.65 -28.22 7.34
C VAL A 461 0.54 -27.26 7.24
N VAL A 462 0.62 -26.43 6.20
CA VAL A 462 1.66 -25.39 6.05
C VAL A 462 1.60 -24.37 7.20
N ARG A 463 0.40 -23.89 7.53
CA ARG A 463 0.21 -22.96 8.64
C ARG A 463 0.65 -23.58 9.97
N ASP A 464 0.19 -24.80 10.24
CA ASP A 464 0.45 -25.51 11.49
C ASP A 464 1.94 -25.88 11.65
N ALA A 465 2.54 -26.49 10.62
CA ALA A 465 3.97 -26.82 10.58
C ALA A 465 4.87 -25.60 10.78
N GLY A 466 4.48 -24.47 10.21
CA GLY A 466 5.18 -23.22 10.38
C GLY A 466 5.07 -22.65 11.80
N ALA A 467 3.88 -22.70 12.40
CA ALA A 467 3.68 -22.28 13.78
C ALA A 467 4.47 -23.16 14.77
N HIS A 468 4.44 -24.47 14.58
CA HIS A 468 5.22 -25.41 15.38
C HIS A 468 6.73 -25.21 15.21
N GLY A 469 7.20 -25.07 13.97
CA GLY A 469 8.62 -24.85 13.66
C GLY A 469 9.15 -23.50 14.14
N SER A 470 8.31 -22.46 14.15
CA SER A 470 8.64 -21.18 14.78
C SER A 470 8.80 -21.32 16.29
N THR A 471 7.87 -22.04 16.94
CA THR A 471 7.90 -22.25 18.40
C THR A 471 9.14 -23.05 18.82
N LEU A 472 9.42 -24.17 18.15
CA LEU A 472 10.64 -24.93 18.37
C LEU A 472 11.90 -24.11 18.10
N GLY A 473 11.88 -23.28 17.06
CA GLY A 473 12.97 -22.38 16.72
C GLY A 473 13.27 -21.35 17.82
N THR A 474 12.24 -20.87 18.52
CA THR A 474 12.40 -19.95 19.66
C THR A 474 12.81 -20.65 20.96
N GLU A 475 12.32 -21.87 21.21
CA GLU A 475 12.57 -22.58 22.46
C GLU A 475 13.90 -23.32 22.46
N VAL A 476 14.20 -24.04 21.38
CA VAL A 476 15.34 -24.96 21.29
C VAL A 476 16.41 -24.46 20.30
N GLY A 477 16.07 -23.48 19.45
CA GLY A 477 16.96 -22.89 18.46
C GLY A 477 16.90 -23.57 17.09
N ARG A 478 17.09 -22.78 16.02
CA ARG A 478 16.97 -23.22 14.62
C ARG A 478 17.85 -24.41 14.21
N THR A 479 18.98 -24.62 14.89
CA THR A 479 19.97 -25.67 14.58
C THR A 479 19.85 -26.91 15.45
N ALA A 480 18.93 -26.93 16.41
CA ALA A 480 18.72 -28.10 17.27
C ALA A 480 18.20 -29.30 16.45
N PRO A 481 18.48 -30.55 16.88
CA PRO A 481 18.03 -31.76 16.20
C PRO A 481 16.53 -32.04 16.45
N THR A 482 15.65 -31.17 15.97
CA THR A 482 14.17 -31.24 16.14
C THR A 482 13.45 -32.02 15.03
N ARG A 483 14.18 -32.54 14.04
CA ARG A 483 13.59 -33.16 12.84
C ARG A 483 12.60 -34.29 13.16
N ARG A 484 12.87 -35.10 14.18
CA ARG A 484 11.97 -36.23 14.55
C ARG A 484 10.64 -35.73 15.10
N SER A 485 10.65 -34.77 16.03
CA SER A 485 9.40 -34.21 16.58
C SER A 485 8.61 -33.49 15.50
N GLU A 486 9.28 -32.73 14.63
CA GLU A 486 8.63 -32.03 13.52
C GLU A 486 7.97 -32.98 12.54
N LEU A 487 8.62 -34.09 12.16
CA LEU A 487 8.03 -35.08 11.25
C LEU A 487 6.82 -35.81 11.87
N VAL A 488 6.86 -36.09 13.17
CA VAL A 488 5.72 -36.69 13.89
C VAL A 488 4.54 -35.72 13.92
N HIS A 489 4.80 -34.45 14.25
CA HIS A 489 3.77 -33.41 14.26
C HIS A 489 3.17 -33.21 12.86
N LEU A 490 4.01 -33.06 11.83
CA LEU A 490 3.59 -33.00 10.42
C LEU A 490 2.73 -34.20 10.01
N GLY A 491 3.13 -35.41 10.41
CA GLY A 491 2.38 -36.63 10.13
C GLY A 491 1.00 -36.64 10.80
N ALA A 492 0.92 -36.17 12.05
CA ALA A 492 -0.34 -36.01 12.77
C ALA A 492 -1.25 -34.98 12.09
N SER A 493 -0.74 -33.79 11.77
CA SER A 493 -1.50 -32.72 11.12
C SER A 493 -1.99 -33.12 9.72
N LEU A 494 -1.15 -33.84 8.96
CA LEU A 494 -1.55 -34.42 7.67
C LEU A 494 -2.65 -35.47 7.85
N SER A 495 -2.54 -36.35 8.84
CA SER A 495 -3.55 -37.38 9.11
C SER A 495 -4.90 -36.76 9.46
N VAL A 496 -4.92 -35.73 10.32
CA VAL A 496 -6.14 -34.98 10.65
C VAL A 496 -6.73 -34.32 9.40
N GLY A 497 -5.89 -33.72 8.56
CA GLY A 497 -6.31 -33.14 7.29
C GLY A 497 -6.93 -34.16 6.32
N VAL A 498 -6.31 -35.34 6.18
CA VAL A 498 -6.82 -36.44 5.34
C VAL A 498 -8.15 -36.96 5.87
N VAL A 499 -8.31 -37.13 7.18
CA VAL A 499 -9.58 -37.53 7.79
C VAL A 499 -10.66 -36.46 7.53
N GLY A 500 -10.32 -35.18 7.67
CA GLY A 500 -11.22 -34.08 7.35
C GLY A 500 -11.65 -34.05 5.87
N ALA A 501 -10.71 -34.29 4.95
CA ALA A 501 -10.99 -34.39 3.52
C ALA A 501 -11.89 -35.59 3.19
N ALA A 502 -11.63 -36.75 3.80
CA ALA A 502 -12.48 -37.95 3.64
C ALA A 502 -13.90 -37.72 4.19
N ALA A 503 -14.02 -37.07 5.36
CA ALA A 503 -15.30 -36.68 5.92
C ALA A 503 -16.06 -35.72 4.99
N ALA A 504 -15.38 -34.73 4.40
CA ALA A 504 -15.98 -33.80 3.44
C ALA A 504 -16.50 -34.53 2.18
N VAL A 505 -15.76 -35.50 1.66
CA VAL A 505 -16.21 -36.36 0.54
C VAL A 505 -17.43 -37.19 0.94
N GLY A 506 -17.44 -37.77 2.14
CA GLY A 506 -18.59 -38.52 2.66
C GLY A 506 -19.84 -37.65 2.82
N LEU A 507 -19.68 -36.45 3.39
CA LEU A 507 -20.74 -35.45 3.55
C LEU A 507 -21.33 -35.03 2.19
N ARG A 508 -20.51 -34.89 1.15
CA ARG A 508 -21.01 -34.60 -0.20
C ARG A 508 -21.99 -35.67 -0.70
N GLY A 509 -21.68 -36.95 -0.44
CA GLY A 509 -22.58 -38.06 -0.81
C GLY A 509 -23.93 -37.97 -0.09
N VAL A 510 -23.93 -37.57 1.18
CA VAL A 510 -25.16 -37.35 1.98
C VAL A 510 -25.93 -36.13 1.48
N VAL A 511 -25.27 -35.01 1.20
CA VAL A 511 -25.92 -33.77 0.74
C VAL A 511 -26.53 -33.95 -0.65
N GLN A 512 -25.89 -34.71 -1.55
CA GLN A 512 -26.44 -35.00 -2.88
C GLN A 512 -27.72 -35.86 -2.84
N SER A 513 -27.99 -36.53 -1.72
CA SER A 513 -29.24 -37.27 -1.51
C SER A 513 -30.41 -36.39 -1.02
N VAL A 514 -30.16 -35.11 -0.72
CA VAL A 514 -31.19 -34.15 -0.27
C VAL A 514 -31.77 -33.43 -1.50
N PRO A 515 -33.11 -33.28 -1.60
CA PRO A 515 -33.76 -32.57 -2.71
C PRO A 515 -33.22 -31.14 -2.90
N SER A 516 -33.16 -30.68 -4.15
CA SER A 516 -32.58 -29.39 -4.52
C SER A 516 -33.20 -28.23 -3.73
N VAL A 517 -32.35 -27.53 -2.98
CA VAL A 517 -32.72 -26.33 -2.23
C VAL A 517 -32.87 -25.16 -3.21
N SER A 518 -33.83 -24.26 -2.98
CA SER A 518 -34.09 -23.13 -3.87
C SER A 518 -32.83 -22.26 -4.07
N THR A 519 -32.70 -21.67 -5.26
CA THR A 519 -31.57 -20.82 -5.68
C THR A 519 -31.31 -19.63 -4.76
N GLY A 520 -32.29 -19.23 -3.94
CA GLY A 520 -32.13 -18.18 -2.91
C GLY A 520 -31.37 -18.60 -1.65
N VAL A 521 -31.21 -19.90 -1.39
CA VAL A 521 -30.54 -20.41 -0.17
C VAL A 521 -29.03 -20.59 -0.37
N VAL A 522 -28.57 -20.69 -1.62
CA VAL A 522 -27.16 -20.88 -1.96
C VAL A 522 -26.26 -19.75 -1.43
N PRO A 523 -26.59 -18.45 -1.57
CA PRO A 523 -25.78 -17.36 -1.01
C PRO A 523 -25.73 -17.39 0.53
N VAL A 524 -26.84 -17.78 1.18
CA VAL A 524 -26.93 -17.89 2.65
C VAL A 524 -26.09 -19.06 3.15
N ALA A 525 -26.12 -20.21 2.47
CA ALA A 525 -25.28 -21.35 2.77
C ALA A 525 -23.79 -21.04 2.55
N LEU A 526 -23.45 -20.31 1.48
CA LEU A 526 -22.09 -19.86 1.21
C LEU A 526 -21.61 -18.86 2.28
N GLY A 527 -22.47 -17.92 2.67
CA GLY A 527 -22.23 -16.97 3.75
C GLY A 527 -22.06 -17.64 5.11
N ALA A 528 -22.87 -18.65 5.43
CA ALA A 528 -22.76 -19.45 6.63
C ALA A 528 -21.51 -20.34 6.63
N ALA A 529 -21.12 -20.91 5.48
CA ALA A 529 -19.88 -21.66 5.34
C ALA A 529 -18.65 -20.75 5.49
N PHE A 530 -18.67 -19.56 4.88
CA PHE A 530 -17.63 -18.54 5.05
C PHE A 530 -17.52 -18.10 6.52
N LEU A 531 -18.65 -17.76 7.14
CA LEU A 531 -18.72 -17.40 8.55
C LEU A 531 -18.23 -18.56 9.44
N GLY A 532 -18.59 -19.80 9.12
CA GLY A 532 -18.12 -21.00 9.80
C GLY A 532 -16.61 -21.18 9.70
N VAL A 533 -16.01 -20.96 8.52
CA VAL A 533 -14.55 -20.99 8.33
C VAL A 533 -13.86 -19.85 9.10
N VAL A 534 -14.45 -18.65 9.10
CA VAL A 534 -13.92 -17.50 9.87
C VAL A 534 -13.99 -17.76 11.37
N LEU A 535 -15.12 -18.26 11.87
CA LEU A 535 -15.29 -18.63 13.27
C LEU A 535 -14.38 -19.79 13.68
N PHE A 536 -14.20 -20.79 12.82
CA PHE A 536 -13.25 -21.88 13.03
C PHE A 536 -11.80 -21.37 13.09
N ALA A 537 -11.43 -20.49 12.16
CA ALA A 537 -10.10 -19.87 12.14
C ALA A 537 -9.87 -18.94 13.35
N ALA A 538 -10.92 -18.30 13.87
CA ALA A 538 -10.88 -17.49 15.09
C ALA A 538 -10.80 -18.35 16.36
N ALA A 539 -11.49 -19.50 16.40
CA ALA A 539 -11.46 -20.43 17.54
C ALA A 539 -10.15 -21.23 17.66
N LEU A 540 -9.37 -21.31 16.58
CA LEU A 540 -8.03 -21.90 16.56
C LEU A 540 -6.91 -20.90 16.93
N ARG A 541 -7.26 -19.64 17.25
CA ARG A 541 -6.34 -18.68 17.89
C ARG A 541 -6.41 -18.84 19.38
#